data_AF-A0A925FR53-F1
#
_entry.id   AF-A0A925FR53-F1
#
_cell.length_a   1.000
_cell.length_b   1.000
_cell.length_c   1.000
_cell.angle_alpha   90.00
_cell.angle_beta   90.00
_cell.angle_gamma   90.00
#
_symmetry.space_group_name_H-M   'P 1'
#
loop_
_entity.id
_entity.type
_entity.pdbx_description
1 polymer ?
#
loop_
_entity_poly.entity_id
_entity_poly.type
_entity_poly.pdbx_seq_one_letter_code
_entity_poly.pdbx_strand_id
1 'polypeptide(L)'
;MLESRYKNIIYPDLIEIIIMESPPQQKNESELTEPRWSVISFEKCEASGLSYADAMSKIDELDGRKVPGLCIVTDQAAAKVC
;
A
#
# COMPACT_ATOMS: atom_id res chain seq x y z
N MET A 1 -32.83 -1.67 -14.20
CA MET A 1 -33.79 -0.61 -13.80
C MET A 1 -34.17 -0.79 -12.30
N LEU A 2 -33.18 -0.80 -11.40
CA LEU A 2 -33.36 -0.90 -9.92
C LEU A 2 -32.59 0.21 -9.16
N GLU A 3 -31.72 0.96 -9.83
CA GLU A 3 -30.89 2.02 -9.23
C GLU A 3 -31.66 3.30 -8.91
N SER A 4 -32.85 3.48 -9.47
CA SER A 4 -33.65 4.71 -9.28
C SER A 4 -34.50 4.72 -8.01
N ARG A 5 -34.55 3.62 -7.24
CA ARG A 5 -35.37 3.52 -6.01
C ARG A 5 -34.63 3.76 -4.69
N TYR A 6 -33.30 3.82 -4.70
CA TYR A 6 -32.52 4.13 -3.48
C TYR A 6 -32.33 5.64 -3.23
N LYS A 7 -32.76 6.50 -4.15
CA LYS A 7 -32.64 7.96 -4.01
C LYS A 7 -33.75 8.63 -3.20
N ASN A 8 -34.72 7.88 -2.67
CA ASN A 8 -35.99 8.49 -2.25
C ASN A 8 -36.55 8.03 -0.91
N ILE A 9 -35.72 7.56 0.00
CA ILE A 9 -36.10 7.44 1.41
C ILE A 9 -34.83 7.71 2.22
N ILE A 10 -34.82 8.79 2.99
CA ILE A 10 -34.12 9.00 4.28
C ILE A 10 -34.00 10.54 4.50
N TYR A 11 -35.02 11.10 5.18
CA TYR A 11 -35.13 12.39 5.90
C TYR A 11 -35.11 13.75 5.15
N PRO A 12 -36.26 14.46 5.04
CA PRO A 12 -36.35 15.81 4.45
C PRO A 12 -35.88 16.96 5.36
N ASP A 13 -35.56 16.72 6.64
CA ASP A 13 -35.15 17.76 7.61
C ASP A 13 -33.62 17.95 7.75
N LEU A 14 -32.81 17.24 6.95
CA LEU A 14 -31.33 17.29 7.05
C LEU A 14 -30.66 18.11 5.93
N ILE A 15 -31.42 19.00 5.26
CA ILE A 15 -30.96 19.75 4.07
C ILE A 15 -29.86 20.80 4.39
N GLU A 16 -29.52 21.06 5.65
CA GLU A 16 -28.46 22.03 6.01
C GLU A 16 -27.14 21.43 6.49
N ILE A 17 -26.93 20.10 6.43
CA ILE A 17 -25.73 19.51 7.00
C ILE A 17 -24.79 18.99 5.90
N ILE A 18 -23.87 19.89 5.54
CA ILE A 18 -22.47 19.63 5.14
C ILE A 18 -22.24 19.37 3.64
N ILE A 19 -22.06 20.45 2.88
CA ILE A 19 -20.97 20.46 1.89
C ILE A 19 -19.67 20.49 2.69
N MET A 20 -19.16 19.32 3.08
CA MET A 20 -17.75 19.19 3.42
C MET A 20 -17.05 19.17 2.08
N GLU A 21 -16.70 20.35 1.57
CA GLU A 21 -15.60 20.42 0.62
C GLU A 21 -14.41 19.78 1.32
N SER A 22 -14.11 18.54 0.94
CA SER A 22 -12.87 17.91 1.34
C SER A 22 -11.76 18.91 1.01
N PRO A 23 -10.84 19.19 1.95
CA PRO A 23 -9.66 19.98 1.63
C PRO A 23 -8.98 19.37 0.41
N PRO A 24 -8.32 20.19 -0.44
CA PRO A 24 -7.64 19.69 -1.62
C PRO A 24 -6.77 18.52 -1.19
N GLN A 25 -7.04 17.33 -1.73
CA GLN A 25 -6.20 16.17 -1.46
C GLN A 25 -4.80 16.54 -1.95
N GLN A 26 -3.94 16.89 -1.01
CA GLN A 26 -2.52 17.06 -1.27
C GLN A 26 -2.08 15.74 -1.91
N LYS A 27 -1.56 15.83 -3.13
CA LYS A 27 -1.07 14.69 -3.90
C LYS A 27 0.18 14.17 -3.19
N ASN A 28 -0.03 13.48 -2.07
CA ASN A 28 1.01 12.80 -1.34
C ASN A 28 1.43 11.65 -2.26
N GLU A 29 2.64 11.73 -2.78
CA GLU A 29 3.26 10.59 -3.46
C GLU A 29 3.23 9.41 -2.48
N SER A 30 2.86 8.24 -3.00
CA SER A 30 2.66 7.07 -2.14
C SER A 30 4.00 6.64 -1.55
N GLU A 31 4.04 6.30 -0.26
CA GLU A 31 5.23 5.71 0.38
C GLU A 31 5.72 4.42 -0.33
N LEU A 32 4.85 3.79 -1.13
CA LEU A 32 5.19 2.62 -1.94
C LEU A 32 6.21 2.93 -3.04
N THR A 33 6.30 4.18 -3.50
CA THR A 33 7.28 4.60 -4.50
C THR A 33 8.60 5.05 -3.89
N GLU A 34 8.66 5.22 -2.56
CA GLU A 34 9.89 5.60 -1.87
C GLU A 34 10.89 4.44 -1.83
N PRO A 35 12.20 4.70 -2.00
CA PRO A 35 13.26 3.69 -1.91
C PRO A 35 13.57 3.35 -0.45
N ARG A 36 12.61 2.69 0.22
CA ARG A 36 12.66 2.37 1.67
C ARG A 36 12.29 0.93 2.00
N TRP A 37 12.19 0.09 0.98
CA TRP A 37 11.75 -1.29 1.09
C TRP A 37 12.93 -2.25 0.90
N SER A 38 12.91 -3.31 1.68
CA SER A 38 13.89 -4.40 1.64
C SER A 38 13.18 -5.73 1.41
N VAL A 39 13.85 -6.62 0.66
CA VAL A 39 13.48 -8.03 0.57
C VAL A 39 14.43 -8.83 1.43
N ILE A 40 13.88 -9.57 2.39
CA ILE A 40 14.64 -10.46 3.27
C ILE A 40 14.24 -11.91 3.02
N SER A 41 15.17 -12.83 3.29
CA SER A 41 14.92 -14.27 3.42
C SER A 41 15.15 -14.70 4.88
N PHE A 42 15.02 -16.00 5.17
CA PHE A 42 15.37 -16.51 6.50
C PHE A 42 16.85 -16.28 6.87
N GLU A 43 17.73 -16.22 5.88
CA GLU A 43 19.18 -16.23 6.12
C GLU A 43 19.79 -14.84 6.09
N LYS A 44 19.22 -13.90 5.32
CA LYS A 44 19.84 -12.59 5.07
C LYS A 44 18.87 -11.56 4.47
N CYS A 45 19.35 -10.33 4.39
CA CYS A 45 18.78 -9.31 3.50
C CYS A 45 19.22 -9.60 2.06
N GLU A 46 18.26 -9.79 1.16
CA GLU A 46 18.51 -10.08 -0.26
C GLU A 46 18.68 -8.80 -1.08
N ALA A 47 17.96 -7.73 -0.72
CA ALA A 47 18.06 -6.40 -1.31
C ALA A 47 17.42 -5.34 -0.39
N SER A 48 17.86 -4.08 -0.50
CA SER A 48 17.38 -2.94 0.30
C SER A 48 17.29 -1.66 -0.53
N GLY A 49 16.57 -0.65 -0.02
CA GLY A 49 16.44 0.65 -0.70
C GLY A 49 15.65 0.59 -2.00
N LEU A 50 14.70 -0.34 -2.09
CA LEU A 50 13.83 -0.55 -3.24
C LEU A 50 12.54 0.26 -3.11
N SER A 51 11.91 0.57 -4.25
CA SER A 51 10.48 0.84 -4.25
C SER A 51 9.71 -0.46 -3.97
N TYR A 52 8.45 -0.37 -3.57
CA TYR A 52 7.63 -1.56 -3.32
C TYR A 52 7.44 -2.39 -4.61
N ALA A 53 7.33 -1.73 -5.77
CA ALA A 53 7.20 -2.41 -7.06
C ALA A 53 8.49 -3.18 -7.44
N ASP A 54 9.66 -2.59 -7.18
CA ASP A 54 10.94 -3.26 -7.40
C ASP A 54 11.14 -4.41 -6.40
N ALA A 55 10.69 -4.25 -5.16
CA ALA A 55 10.71 -5.32 -4.15
C ALA A 55 9.84 -6.51 -4.57
N MET A 56 8.65 -6.27 -5.13
CA MET A 56 7.80 -7.33 -5.70
C MET A 56 8.50 -8.06 -6.85
N SER A 57 9.10 -7.32 -7.77
CA SER A 57 9.87 -7.93 -8.87
C SER A 57 11.04 -8.78 -8.35
N LYS A 58 11.65 -8.35 -7.23
CA LYS A 58 12.72 -9.10 -6.57
C LYS A 58 12.22 -10.36 -5.87
N ILE A 59 11.03 -10.34 -5.26
CA ILE A 59 10.37 -11.54 -4.72
C ILE A 59 10.18 -12.57 -5.84
N ASP A 60 9.63 -12.16 -6.99
CA ASP A 60 9.39 -13.08 -8.12
C ASP A 60 10.70 -13.69 -8.64
N GLU A 61 11.77 -12.89 -8.74
CA GLU A 61 13.11 -13.37 -9.13
C GLU A 61 13.63 -14.45 -8.17
N LEU A 62 13.48 -14.24 -6.86
CA LEU A 62 14.02 -15.11 -5.82
C LEU A 62 13.17 -16.36 -5.59
N ASP A 63 11.84 -16.25 -5.73
CA ASP A 63 10.92 -17.40 -5.70
C ASP A 63 11.18 -18.33 -6.90
N GLY A 64 11.46 -17.76 -8.07
CA GLY A 64 11.91 -18.51 -9.25
C GLY A 64 13.20 -19.30 -9.00
N ARG A 65 14.04 -18.84 -8.06
CA ARG A 65 15.26 -19.52 -7.59
C ARG A 65 15.04 -20.42 -6.37
N LYS A 66 13.79 -20.58 -5.91
CA LYS A 66 13.40 -21.38 -4.74
C LYS A 66 14.03 -20.92 -3.43
N VAL A 67 14.27 -19.62 -3.26
CA VAL A 67 14.69 -19.06 -1.97
C VAL A 67 13.51 -19.08 -1.00
N PRO A 68 13.61 -19.76 0.16
CA PRO A 68 12.51 -19.84 1.11
C PRO A 68 12.42 -18.60 2.01
N GLY A 69 11.22 -18.33 2.54
CA GLY A 69 11.01 -17.33 3.60
C GLY A 69 11.11 -15.88 3.14
N LEU A 70 10.78 -15.62 1.88
CA LEU A 70 10.85 -14.27 1.31
C LEU A 70 9.78 -13.34 1.91
N CYS A 71 10.19 -12.15 2.31
CA CYS A 71 9.30 -11.12 2.85
C CYS A 71 9.74 -9.72 2.40
N ILE A 72 8.77 -8.85 2.11
CA ILE A 72 9.00 -7.42 1.88
C ILE A 72 8.78 -6.69 3.21
N VAL A 73 9.80 -6.00 3.68
CA VAL A 73 9.76 -5.20 4.92
C VAL A 73 10.32 -3.81 4.65
N THR A 74 10.17 -2.88 5.60
CA THR A 74 10.87 -1.60 5.52
C THR A 74 12.35 -1.79 5.81
N ASP A 75 13.22 -0.91 5.28
CA ASP A 75 14.65 -0.93 5.57
C ASP A 75 14.94 -0.85 7.08
N GLN A 76 14.13 -0.08 7.81
CA GLN A 76 14.22 0.03 9.27
C GLN A 76 13.93 -1.31 9.97
N ALA A 77 13.01 -2.11 9.45
CA ALA A 77 12.72 -3.44 9.99
C ALA A 77 13.83 -4.42 9.61
N ALA A 78 14.30 -4.39 8.35
CA ALA A 78 15.41 -5.23 7.89
C ALA A 78 16.67 -5.05 8.76
N ALA A 79 17.01 -3.81 9.13
CA ALA A 79 18.17 -3.50 9.99
C ALA A 79 18.12 -4.10 11.41
N LYS A 80 16.97 -4.67 11.83
CA LYS A 80 16.81 -5.33 13.14
C LYS A 80 16.84 -6.85 13.06
N VAL A 81 16.73 -7.41 11.86
CA VAL A 81 16.54 -8.86 11.66
C VAL A 81 17.61 -9.49 10.76
N CYS A 82 18.43 -8.66 10.10
CA CYS A 82 19.54 -9.08 9.24
C CYS A 82 20.88 -8.56 9.75
#